data_AF-A0A537WIK1-F1
#
_entry.id   AF-A0A537WIK1-F1
#
_cell.length_a   1.000
_cell.length_b   1.000
_cell.length_c   1.000
_cell.angle_alpha   90.00
_cell.angle_beta   90.00
_cell.angle_gamma   90.00
#
_symmetry.space_group_name_H-M   'P 1'
#
loop_
_entity.id
_entity.type
_entity.pdbx_description
1 polymer ?
#
loop_
_entity_poly.entity_id
_entity_poly.type
_entity_poly.pdbx_seq_one_letter_code
_entity_poly.pdbx_strand_id
1 'polypeptide(L)'
;MAAVGADVTAGASIPHRPSLSRLREAAADCRACELWRRGTQTVFGEGGPDASVMLIGEQPGDREDLAGRPFVGPAGALLDRALAEAGIPRDDVYLTNVVKHFNWEARGKRRIHRKPNLSHIRACRPWLDAEINLVKPEVLVLLGATAAQSLLGRDFKVTQHRGEFVDFPLAPFVMATVHPSSILRARDSAIRHAELEAFVRDLQAVAKALRR
;
A
#
# COMPACT_ATOMS: atom_id res chain seq x y z
N MET A 1 14.45 16.53 24.03
CA MET A 1 13.40 15.69 23.40
C MET A 1 12.70 16.55 22.36
N ALA A 2 12.93 16.32 21.07
CA ALA A 2 12.26 17.10 20.03
C ALA A 2 10.77 16.73 19.99
N ALA A 3 9.90 17.72 20.19
CA ALA A 3 8.47 17.58 20.02
C ALA A 3 8.19 17.22 18.54
N VAL A 4 7.49 16.13 18.30
CA VAL A 4 6.94 15.80 16.98
C VAL A 4 5.80 16.78 16.76
N GLY A 5 6.09 17.93 16.15
CA GLY A 5 5.10 18.96 15.83
C GLY A 5 4.07 18.45 14.82
N ALA A 6 2.86 19.01 14.87
CA ALA A 6 1.71 18.61 14.05
C ALA A 6 1.89 18.79 12.52
N ASP A 7 3.03 19.34 12.08
CA ASP A 7 3.37 19.62 10.68
C ASP A 7 4.64 18.90 10.18
N VAL A 8 5.21 17.99 10.98
CA VAL A 8 6.39 17.25 10.54
C VAL A 8 5.99 16.19 9.52
N THR A 9 6.55 16.28 8.32
CA THR A 9 6.45 15.25 7.28
C THR A 9 7.82 14.65 6.98
N ALA A 10 7.82 13.52 6.27
CA ALA A 10 9.05 12.90 5.79
C ALA A 10 9.78 13.69 4.69
N GLY A 11 9.25 14.84 4.27
CA GLY A 11 9.80 15.63 3.14
C GLY A 11 11.26 16.02 3.34
N ALA A 12 11.65 16.40 4.55
CA ALA A 12 13.05 16.77 4.86
C ALA A 12 14.01 15.57 4.83
N SER A 13 13.49 14.34 4.84
CA SER A 13 14.27 13.10 4.77
C SER A 13 14.42 12.58 3.33
N ILE A 14 13.82 13.23 2.33
CA ILE A 14 13.98 12.82 0.94
C ILE A 14 15.40 13.20 0.47
N PRO A 15 16.22 12.24 0.02
CA PRO A 15 17.60 12.48 -0.38
C PRO A 15 17.67 13.33 -1.66
N HIS A 16 18.71 14.17 -1.75
CA HIS A 16 19.06 14.86 -2.98
C HIS A 16 19.44 13.82 -4.07
N ARG A 17 18.76 13.86 -5.23
CA ARG A 17 18.82 12.82 -6.29
C ARG A 17 18.33 11.45 -5.79
N PRO A 18 17.01 11.29 -5.60
CA PRO A 18 16.43 10.07 -5.06
C PRO A 18 16.59 8.89 -6.03
N SER A 19 16.83 7.72 -5.45
CA SER A 19 16.69 6.40 -6.08
C SER A 19 15.93 5.52 -5.10
N LEU A 20 15.33 4.41 -5.56
CA LEU A 20 14.59 3.51 -4.67
C LEU A 20 15.47 2.97 -3.53
N SER A 21 16.75 2.69 -3.81
CA SER A 21 17.72 2.29 -2.78
C SER A 21 17.96 3.39 -1.75
N ARG A 22 18.25 4.62 -2.17
CA ARG A 22 18.49 5.75 -1.27
C ARG A 22 17.25 6.14 -0.48
N LEU A 23 16.06 6.05 -1.09
CA LEU A 23 14.81 6.26 -0.36
C LEU A 23 14.60 5.20 0.71
N ARG A 24 14.86 3.92 0.40
CA ARG A 24 14.77 2.83 1.38
C ARG A 24 15.73 3.06 2.55
N GLU A 25 16.99 3.40 2.25
CA GLU A 25 18.01 3.71 3.25
C GLU A 25 17.58 4.89 4.14
N ALA A 26 17.14 6.00 3.55
CA ALA A 26 16.70 7.17 4.30
C ALA A 26 15.41 6.91 5.10
N ALA A 27 14.49 6.10 4.57
CA ALA A 27 13.25 5.76 5.26
C ALA A 27 13.47 4.87 6.48
N ALA A 28 14.55 4.08 6.54
CA ALA A 28 14.86 3.19 7.66
C ALA A 28 14.93 3.93 9.02
N ASP A 29 15.40 5.18 9.01
CA ASP A 29 15.50 6.05 10.19
C ASP A 29 14.37 7.10 10.29
N CYS A 30 13.29 6.94 9.52
CA CYS A 30 12.21 7.92 9.45
C CYS A 30 11.53 8.11 10.82
N ARG A 31 11.49 9.36 11.29
CA ARG A 31 10.82 9.76 12.56
C ARG A 31 9.70 10.77 12.38
N ALA A 32 9.13 10.86 11.18
CA ALA A 32 8.16 11.90 10.80
C ALA A 32 6.81 11.82 11.56
N CYS A 33 6.44 10.67 12.12
CA CYS A 33 5.26 10.52 12.99
C CYS A 33 5.55 9.52 14.12
N GLU A 34 4.72 9.47 15.16
CA GLU A 34 4.97 8.65 16.36
C GLU A 34 4.97 7.12 16.12
N LEU A 35 4.57 6.64 14.94
CA LEU A 35 4.52 5.21 14.64
C LEU A 35 5.90 4.53 14.67
N TRP A 36 6.99 5.26 14.40
CA TRP A 36 8.35 4.71 14.50
C TRP A 36 8.67 4.18 15.91
N ARG A 37 8.00 4.70 16.95
CA ARG A 37 8.22 4.28 18.35
C ARG A 37 7.61 2.90 18.65
N ARG A 38 6.63 2.47 17.85
CA ARG A 38 5.82 1.25 18.09
C ARG A 38 6.06 0.15 17.06
N GLY A 39 6.32 0.51 15.80
CA GLY A 39 6.75 -0.44 14.79
C GLY A 39 8.12 -1.03 15.13
N THR A 40 8.41 -2.23 14.65
CA THR A 40 9.75 -2.83 14.79
C THR A 40 10.74 -2.15 13.86
N GLN A 41 10.31 -1.85 12.64
CA GLN A 41 11.12 -1.22 11.61
C GLN A 41 10.22 -0.57 10.54
N THR A 42 10.83 0.22 9.67
CA THR A 42 10.18 0.70 8.45
C THR A 42 9.99 -0.46 7.48
N VAL A 43 8.79 -0.57 6.90
CA VAL A 43 8.51 -1.45 5.76
C VAL A 43 8.30 -0.58 4.53
N PHE A 44 9.36 -0.44 3.75
CA PHE A 44 9.35 0.30 2.49
C PHE A 44 8.74 -0.53 1.35
N GLY A 45 8.49 0.07 0.19
CA GLY A 45 8.00 -0.68 -0.97
C GLY A 45 9.00 -1.69 -1.52
N GLU A 46 8.54 -2.64 -2.32
CA GLU A 46 9.36 -3.69 -2.93
C GLU A 46 8.88 -4.05 -4.34
N GLY A 47 9.81 -4.10 -5.30
CA GLY A 47 9.58 -4.39 -6.71
C GLY A 47 10.69 -3.79 -7.57
N GLY A 48 10.66 -4.06 -8.88
CA GLY A 48 11.59 -3.47 -9.84
C GLY A 48 11.37 -1.96 -10.01
N PRO A 49 12.40 -1.19 -10.39
CA PRO A 49 12.25 0.24 -10.72
C PRO A 49 11.39 0.47 -11.96
N ASP A 50 11.30 -0.52 -12.85
CA ASP A 50 10.56 -0.46 -14.12
C ASP A 50 9.21 -1.21 -14.05
N ALA A 51 8.66 -1.40 -12.85
CA ALA A 51 7.41 -2.11 -12.64
C ALA A 51 6.22 -1.34 -13.27
N SER A 52 5.54 -1.94 -14.26
CA SER A 52 4.36 -1.34 -14.89
C SER A 52 3.15 -1.23 -13.96
N VAL A 53 3.06 -2.06 -12.92
CA VAL A 53 1.96 -2.03 -11.94
C VAL A 53 2.48 -1.69 -10.56
N MET A 54 1.87 -0.69 -9.92
CA MET A 54 2.10 -0.38 -8.51
C MET A 54 0.85 -0.62 -7.69
N LEU A 55 0.94 -1.48 -6.68
CA LEU A 55 -0.16 -1.73 -5.74
C LEU A 55 0.14 -1.08 -4.38
N ILE A 56 -0.80 -0.30 -3.88
CA ILE A 56 -0.67 0.48 -2.65
C ILE A 56 -1.69 -0.02 -1.62
N GLY A 57 -1.21 -0.58 -0.51
CA GLY A 57 -2.02 -0.91 0.66
C GLY A 57 -2.09 0.19 1.72
N GLU A 58 -2.64 -0.13 2.88
CA GLU A 58 -2.83 0.83 3.99
C GLU A 58 -1.54 1.08 4.78
N GLN A 59 -1.00 0.03 5.39
CA GLN A 59 0.17 0.03 6.25
C GLN A 59 0.69 -1.41 6.40
N PRO A 60 1.89 -1.61 6.97
CA PRO A 60 2.40 -2.95 7.24
C PRO A 60 1.56 -3.64 8.32
N GLY A 61 1.39 -4.95 8.21
CA GLY A 61 0.82 -5.77 9.27
C GLY A 61 1.88 -6.34 10.20
N ASP A 62 1.45 -7.23 11.09
CA ASP A 62 2.31 -7.90 12.08
C ASP A 62 3.48 -8.67 11.44
N ARG A 63 3.23 -9.41 10.35
CA ARG A 63 4.29 -10.18 9.68
C ARG A 63 5.21 -9.28 8.87
N GLU A 64 4.65 -8.28 8.19
CA GLU A 64 5.40 -7.31 7.39
C GLU A 64 6.36 -6.51 8.27
N ASP A 65 5.90 -6.03 9.42
CA ASP A 65 6.70 -5.27 10.37
C ASP A 65 7.89 -6.07 10.93
N LEU A 66 7.73 -7.37 11.15
CA LEU A 66 8.84 -8.24 11.57
C LEU A 66 9.78 -8.57 10.42
N ALA A 67 9.26 -8.75 9.22
CA ALA A 67 10.02 -9.16 8.05
C ALA A 67 10.73 -8.00 7.33
N GLY A 68 10.29 -6.75 7.55
CA GLY A 68 10.78 -5.58 6.82
C GLY A 68 10.31 -5.52 5.36
N ARG A 69 9.31 -6.34 4.98
CA ARG A 69 8.86 -6.52 3.59
C ARG A 69 7.34 -6.38 3.46
N PRO A 70 6.83 -5.71 2.41
CA PRO A 70 5.39 -5.48 2.25
C PRO A 70 4.70 -6.77 1.78
N PHE A 71 3.45 -6.99 2.24
CA PHE A 71 2.59 -8.10 1.81
C PHE A 71 3.24 -9.50 1.93
N VAL A 72 3.86 -9.83 3.06
CA VAL A 72 4.40 -11.18 3.31
C VAL A 72 3.49 -12.05 4.19
N GLY A 73 2.41 -11.47 4.71
CA GLY A 73 1.41 -12.17 5.52
C GLY A 73 0.32 -12.87 4.70
N PRO A 74 -0.74 -13.38 5.36
CA PRO A 74 -1.83 -14.08 4.69
C PRO A 74 -2.52 -13.25 3.58
N ALA A 75 -2.64 -11.93 3.79
CA ALA A 75 -3.21 -11.02 2.81
C ALA A 75 -2.32 -10.92 1.55
N GLY A 76 -1.00 -10.92 1.73
CA GLY A 76 -0.04 -10.94 0.63
C GLY A 76 -0.05 -12.25 -0.13
N ALA A 77 -0.10 -13.39 0.57
CA ALA A 77 -0.23 -14.70 -0.09
C ALA A 77 -1.53 -14.84 -0.90
N LEU A 78 -2.62 -14.17 -0.49
CA LEU A 78 -3.84 -14.08 -1.31
C LEU A 78 -3.61 -13.18 -2.53
N LEU A 79 -2.97 -12.03 -2.34
CA LEU A 79 -2.64 -11.11 -3.42
C LEU A 79 -1.77 -11.78 -4.50
N ASP A 80 -0.72 -12.49 -4.11
CA ASP A 80 0.17 -13.19 -5.04
C ASP A 80 -0.59 -14.23 -5.89
N ARG A 81 -1.49 -14.99 -5.28
CA ARG A 81 -2.35 -15.93 -6.02
C ARG A 81 -3.28 -15.20 -6.99
N ALA A 82 -3.89 -14.10 -6.55
CA ALA A 82 -4.80 -13.33 -7.39
C ALA A 82 -4.08 -12.65 -8.57
N LEU A 83 -2.85 -12.16 -8.36
CA LEU A 83 -1.99 -11.62 -9.43
C LEU A 83 -1.65 -12.71 -10.46
N ALA A 84 -1.25 -13.90 -9.99
CA ALA A 84 -0.95 -15.03 -10.86
C ALA A 84 -2.19 -15.46 -11.69
N GLU A 85 -3.37 -15.54 -11.05
CA GLU A 85 -4.63 -15.88 -11.71
C GLU A 85 -5.08 -14.81 -12.71
N ALA A 86 -4.78 -13.54 -12.43
CA ALA A 86 -5.04 -12.43 -13.35
C ALA A 86 -4.03 -12.35 -14.52
N GLY A 87 -2.95 -13.14 -14.47
CA GLY A 87 -1.88 -13.12 -15.46
C GLY A 87 -0.98 -11.88 -15.37
N ILE A 88 -0.80 -11.33 -14.16
CA ILE A 88 0.14 -10.24 -13.89
C ILE A 88 1.42 -10.84 -13.30
N PRO A 89 2.56 -10.81 -14.00
CA PRO A 89 3.83 -11.30 -13.49
C PRO A 89 4.25 -10.55 -12.22
N ARG A 90 4.80 -11.26 -11.24
CA ARG A 90 5.24 -10.66 -9.98
C ARG A 90 6.38 -9.65 -10.19
N ASP A 91 7.20 -9.84 -11.22
CA ASP A 91 8.34 -8.97 -11.54
C ASP A 91 7.90 -7.60 -12.09
N ASP A 92 6.68 -7.52 -12.66
CA ASP A 92 6.09 -6.28 -13.17
C ASP A 92 5.40 -5.46 -12.05
N VAL A 93 5.51 -5.91 -10.80
CA VAL A 93 4.74 -5.38 -9.67
C VAL A 93 5.64 -4.72 -8.63
N TYR A 94 5.34 -3.47 -8.33
CA TYR A 94 5.82 -2.75 -7.15
C TYR A 94 4.75 -2.72 -6.06
N LEU A 95 5.04 -3.31 -4.90
CA LEU A 95 4.14 -3.34 -3.75
C LEU A 95 4.58 -2.32 -2.71
N THR A 96 3.67 -1.49 -2.22
CA THR A 96 3.95 -0.59 -1.10
C THR A 96 2.71 -0.26 -0.27
N ASN A 97 2.85 0.59 0.74
CA ASN A 97 1.73 1.05 1.58
C ASN A 97 1.72 2.57 1.72
N VAL A 98 0.57 3.16 2.02
CA VAL A 98 0.46 4.60 2.32
C VAL A 98 1.32 4.99 3.52
N VAL A 99 1.30 4.19 4.58
CA VAL A 99 2.12 4.40 5.78
C VAL A 99 3.19 3.30 5.86
N LYS A 100 4.42 3.66 6.25
CA LYS A 100 5.57 2.72 6.26
C LYS A 100 5.87 2.05 7.61
N HIS A 101 5.14 2.42 8.66
CA HIS A 101 5.29 1.82 9.99
C HIS A 101 3.98 1.17 10.43
N PHE A 102 4.05 0.06 11.15
CA PHE A 102 2.87 -0.64 11.65
C PHE A 102 2.24 0.11 12.83
N ASN A 103 1.00 0.57 12.68
CA ASN A 103 0.20 1.09 13.78
C ASN A 103 -0.61 -0.03 14.46
N TRP A 104 -0.34 -0.27 15.73
CA TRP A 104 -0.98 -1.34 16.49
C TRP A 104 -1.09 -1.04 17.98
N GLU A 105 -1.94 -1.80 18.65
CA GLU A 105 -2.14 -1.81 20.10
C GLU A 105 -1.96 -3.22 20.67
N ALA A 106 -1.35 -3.33 21.84
CA ALA A 106 -1.16 -4.60 22.52
C ALA A 106 -2.49 -5.13 23.06
N ARG A 107 -2.79 -6.40 22.78
CA ARG A 107 -3.85 -7.16 23.46
C ARG A 107 -3.27 -8.47 23.96
N GLY A 108 -2.80 -8.47 25.21
CA GLY A 108 -1.96 -9.53 25.74
C GLY A 108 -0.68 -9.66 24.91
N LYS A 109 -0.36 -10.87 24.45
CA LYS A 109 0.82 -11.13 23.59
C LYS A 109 0.60 -10.77 22.10
N ARG A 110 -0.60 -10.32 21.72
CA ARG A 110 -0.94 -10.08 20.31
C ARG A 110 -0.83 -8.60 19.96
N ARG A 111 -0.33 -8.33 18.76
CA ARG A 111 -0.32 -7.00 18.15
C ARG A 111 -1.58 -6.81 17.33
N ILE A 112 -2.47 -5.92 17.76
CA ILE A 112 -3.76 -5.69 17.10
C ILE A 112 -3.63 -4.45 16.22
N HIS A 113 -3.80 -4.65 14.92
CA HIS A 113 -3.77 -3.60 13.91
C HIS A 113 -4.75 -2.47 14.22
N ARG A 114 -4.29 -1.22 14.11
CA ARG A 114 -5.09 0.01 14.20
C ARG A 114 -4.94 0.83 12.93
N LYS A 115 -6.06 1.25 12.35
CA LYS A 115 -6.05 2.09 11.14
C LYS A 115 -5.16 3.34 11.35
N PRO A 116 -4.30 3.73 10.39
CA PRO A 116 -3.60 5.01 10.49
C PRO A 116 -4.59 6.17 10.39
N ASN A 117 -4.29 7.26 11.08
CA ASN A 117 -5.08 8.49 11.02
C ASN A 117 -4.55 9.41 9.90
N LEU A 118 -5.19 10.57 9.72
CA LEU A 118 -4.78 11.54 8.71
C LEU A 118 -3.39 12.12 8.94
N SER A 119 -2.94 12.31 10.19
CA SER A 119 -1.60 12.83 10.46
C SER A 119 -0.51 11.81 10.09
N HIS A 120 -0.72 10.51 10.34
CA HIS A 120 0.19 9.46 9.89
C HIS A 120 0.31 9.44 8.36
N ILE A 121 -0.83 9.51 7.66
CA ILE A 121 -0.88 9.51 6.20
C ILE A 121 -0.14 10.73 5.65
N ARG A 122 -0.43 11.93 6.16
CA ARG A 122 0.25 13.17 5.75
C ARG A 122 1.76 13.12 6.01
N ALA A 123 2.17 12.63 7.18
CA ALA A 123 3.57 12.53 7.53
C ALA A 123 4.34 11.57 6.60
N CYS A 124 3.72 10.46 6.20
CA CYS A 124 4.32 9.45 5.31
C CYS A 124 4.20 9.75 3.81
N ARG A 125 3.28 10.65 3.42
CA ARG A 125 2.98 10.98 2.02
C ARG A 125 4.22 11.27 1.16
N PRO A 126 5.26 11.99 1.64
CA PRO A 126 6.46 12.23 0.84
C PRO A 126 7.19 10.96 0.39
N TRP A 127 7.17 9.88 1.19
CA TRP A 127 7.75 8.60 0.77
C TRP A 127 6.96 7.98 -0.39
N LEU A 128 5.63 7.97 -0.28
CA LEU A 128 4.76 7.41 -1.31
C LEU A 128 4.88 8.18 -2.62
N ASP A 129 4.87 9.51 -2.56
CA ASP A 129 5.03 10.35 -3.76
C ASP A 129 6.40 10.11 -4.41
N ALA A 130 7.46 9.96 -3.60
CA ALA A 130 8.80 9.66 -4.12
C ALA A 130 8.89 8.27 -4.78
N GLU A 131 8.23 7.25 -4.21
CA GLU A 131 8.13 5.93 -4.85
C GLU A 131 7.38 6.01 -6.18
N ILE A 132 6.20 6.64 -6.21
CA ILE A 132 5.40 6.78 -7.45
C ILE A 132 6.19 7.54 -8.53
N ASN A 133 6.88 8.62 -8.16
CA ASN A 133 7.66 9.44 -9.10
C ASN A 133 8.89 8.72 -9.66
N LEU A 134 9.45 7.76 -8.93
CA LEU A 134 10.59 6.96 -9.39
C LEU A 134 10.16 5.74 -10.20
N VAL A 135 9.13 5.03 -9.77
CA VAL A 135 8.61 3.83 -10.45
C VAL A 135 7.86 4.21 -11.73
N LYS A 136 7.11 5.32 -11.71
CA LYS A 136 6.28 5.79 -12.84
C LYS A 136 5.41 4.67 -13.43
N PRO A 137 4.58 4.00 -12.61
CA PRO A 137 3.80 2.86 -13.06
C PRO A 137 2.80 3.27 -14.13
N GLU A 138 2.51 2.38 -15.08
CA GLU A 138 1.42 2.54 -16.04
C GLU A 138 0.05 2.37 -15.37
N VAL A 139 -0.02 1.47 -14.38
CA VAL A 139 -1.24 1.21 -13.61
C VAL A 139 -1.00 1.34 -12.10
N LEU A 140 -1.80 2.16 -11.44
CA LEU A 140 -1.82 2.31 -9.99
C LEU A 140 -3.06 1.65 -9.39
N VAL A 141 -2.87 0.65 -8.53
CA VAL A 141 -3.97 -0.09 -7.86
C VAL A 141 -4.01 0.24 -6.38
N LEU A 142 -5.14 0.79 -5.93
CA LEU A 142 -5.36 1.23 -4.55
C LEU A 142 -6.13 0.15 -3.78
N LEU A 143 -5.44 -0.55 -2.89
CA LEU A 143 -5.98 -1.68 -2.13
C LEU A 143 -6.66 -1.18 -0.85
N GLY A 144 -7.98 -1.05 -0.92
CA GLY A 144 -8.85 -0.68 0.20
C GLY A 144 -9.02 0.82 0.40
N ALA A 145 -9.91 1.16 1.34
CA ALA A 145 -10.39 2.53 1.54
C ALA A 145 -9.28 3.51 1.91
N THR A 146 -8.31 3.13 2.74
CA THR A 146 -7.24 4.05 3.15
C THR A 146 -6.32 4.42 1.99
N ALA A 147 -5.90 3.45 1.18
CA ALA A 147 -5.11 3.69 -0.02
C ALA A 147 -5.88 4.60 -0.98
N ALA A 148 -7.14 4.25 -1.29
CA ALA A 148 -7.98 5.02 -2.18
C ALA A 148 -8.19 6.46 -1.70
N GLN A 149 -8.61 6.66 -0.45
CA GLN A 149 -8.90 7.98 0.11
C GLN A 149 -7.65 8.85 0.27
N SER A 150 -6.47 8.24 0.46
CA SER A 150 -5.21 8.98 0.59
C SER A 150 -4.77 9.69 -0.69
N LEU A 151 -5.20 9.17 -1.85
CA LEU A 151 -4.84 9.70 -3.16
C LEU A 151 -6.03 10.34 -3.88
N LEU A 152 -7.17 9.64 -3.95
CA LEU A 152 -8.37 10.08 -4.68
C LEU A 152 -9.28 11.02 -3.86
N GLY A 153 -8.96 11.26 -2.59
CA GLY A 153 -9.69 12.15 -1.71
C GLY A 153 -10.62 11.43 -0.73
N ARG A 154 -10.92 12.10 0.39
CA ARG A 154 -11.61 11.53 1.56
C ARG A 154 -13.00 10.96 1.26
N ASP A 155 -13.67 11.49 0.26
CA ASP A 155 -15.06 11.16 -0.08
C ASP A 155 -15.16 9.95 -1.02
N PHE A 156 -14.02 9.41 -1.49
CA PHE A 156 -13.97 8.23 -2.36
C PHE A 156 -14.46 6.97 -1.62
N LYS A 157 -15.33 6.20 -2.29
CA LYS A 157 -15.95 4.97 -1.75
C LYS A 157 -15.60 3.77 -2.62
N VAL A 158 -14.67 2.95 -2.12
CA VAL A 158 -14.26 1.69 -2.78
C VAL A 158 -15.44 0.76 -3.03
N THR A 159 -16.43 0.71 -2.13
CA THR A 159 -17.61 -0.16 -2.30
C THR A 159 -18.50 0.25 -3.47
N GLN A 160 -18.37 1.49 -3.97
CA GLN A 160 -19.16 2.01 -5.09
C GLN A 160 -18.37 1.96 -6.41
N HIS A 161 -17.06 2.20 -6.35
CA HIS A 161 -16.19 2.39 -7.52
C HIS A 161 -15.14 1.29 -7.70
N ARG A 162 -15.26 0.16 -7.00
CA ARG A 162 -14.25 -0.91 -7.14
C ARG A 162 -14.23 -1.48 -8.55
N GLY A 163 -13.03 -1.67 -9.09
CA GLY A 163 -12.83 -2.20 -10.44
C GLY A 163 -13.01 -1.16 -11.57
N GLU A 164 -13.40 0.07 -11.24
CA GLU A 164 -13.51 1.17 -12.19
C GLU A 164 -12.16 1.89 -12.33
N PHE A 165 -11.77 2.20 -13.56
CA PHE A 165 -10.67 3.12 -13.81
C PHE A 165 -11.13 4.56 -13.60
N VAL A 166 -10.33 5.34 -12.89
CA VAL A 166 -10.58 6.75 -12.62
C VAL A 166 -9.47 7.60 -13.22
N ASP A 167 -9.85 8.76 -13.76
CA ASP A 167 -8.91 9.74 -14.27
C ASP A 167 -8.17 10.39 -13.10
N PHE A 168 -6.87 10.15 -12.99
CA PHE A 168 -6.06 10.71 -11.92
C PHE A 168 -4.59 10.90 -12.36
N PRO A 169 -3.95 12.05 -12.08
CA PRO A 169 -2.70 12.45 -12.73
C PRO A 169 -1.44 11.67 -12.30
N LEU A 170 -1.56 10.67 -11.43
CA LEU A 170 -0.40 9.89 -10.94
C LEU A 170 -0.01 8.71 -11.83
N ALA A 171 -0.90 8.23 -12.69
CA ALA A 171 -0.62 7.17 -13.66
C ALA A 171 -1.64 7.21 -14.80
N PRO A 172 -1.34 6.67 -15.99
CA PRO A 172 -2.30 6.52 -17.09
C PRO A 172 -3.58 5.81 -16.68
N PHE A 173 -3.47 4.79 -15.81
CA PHE A 173 -4.62 4.05 -15.29
C PHE A 173 -4.56 4.01 -13.77
N VAL A 174 -5.65 4.42 -13.10
CA VAL A 174 -5.78 4.31 -11.65
C VAL A 174 -7.05 3.56 -11.32
N MET A 175 -6.95 2.53 -10.47
CA MET A 175 -8.08 1.71 -10.06
C MET A 175 -8.07 1.52 -8.55
N ALA A 176 -9.24 1.59 -7.91
CA ALA A 176 -9.39 1.17 -6.53
C ALA A 176 -10.08 -0.19 -6.45
N THR A 177 -9.71 -1.00 -5.47
CA THR A 177 -10.39 -2.27 -5.18
C THR A 177 -10.33 -2.59 -3.69
N VAL A 178 -10.94 -3.70 -3.27
CA VAL A 178 -10.92 -4.18 -1.89
C VAL A 178 -9.50 -4.53 -1.44
N HIS A 179 -9.21 -4.39 -0.15
CA HIS A 179 -7.94 -4.85 0.38
C HIS A 179 -7.99 -6.38 0.58
N PRO A 180 -6.98 -7.16 0.18
CA PRO A 180 -6.96 -8.64 0.32
C PRO A 180 -7.34 -9.16 1.72
N SER A 181 -7.00 -8.39 2.77
CA SER A 181 -7.37 -8.75 4.14
C SER A 181 -8.88 -8.74 4.43
N SER A 182 -9.70 -7.97 3.71
CA SER A 182 -11.16 -7.98 3.92
C SER A 182 -11.77 -9.29 3.44
N ILE A 183 -11.25 -9.84 2.34
CA ILE A 183 -11.63 -11.15 1.80
C ILE A 183 -11.36 -12.23 2.85
N LEU A 184 -10.16 -12.23 3.44
CA LEU A 184 -9.80 -13.18 4.51
C LEU A 184 -10.67 -13.06 5.77
N ARG A 185 -11.20 -11.87 6.05
CA ARG A 185 -12.06 -11.62 7.22
C ARG A 185 -13.53 -11.95 6.99
N ALA A 186 -13.95 -12.21 5.75
CA ALA A 186 -15.30 -12.69 5.46
C ALA A 186 -15.56 -13.99 6.24
N ARG A 187 -16.65 -14.04 7.02
CA ARG A 187 -16.97 -15.20 7.86
C ARG A 187 -17.55 -16.35 7.05
N ASP A 188 -18.36 -16.01 6.04
CA ASP A 188 -19.01 -16.95 5.15
C ASP A 188 -18.07 -17.35 4.00
N SER A 189 -18.01 -18.65 3.72
CA SER A 189 -17.11 -19.20 2.70
C SER A 189 -17.54 -18.86 1.27
N ALA A 190 -18.84 -18.79 0.99
CA ALA A 190 -19.37 -18.41 -0.31
C ALA A 190 -19.12 -16.92 -0.57
N ILE A 191 -19.33 -16.06 0.44
CA ILE A 191 -18.97 -14.64 0.35
C ILE A 191 -17.47 -14.47 0.11
N ARG A 192 -16.63 -15.20 0.86
CA ARG A 192 -15.17 -15.14 0.67
C ARG A 192 -14.76 -15.52 -0.76
N HIS A 193 -15.38 -16.57 -1.31
CA HIS A 193 -15.10 -17.02 -2.67
C HIS A 193 -15.54 -15.98 -3.70
N ALA A 194 -16.76 -15.47 -3.60
CA ALA A 194 -17.29 -14.44 -4.50
C ALA A 194 -16.44 -13.15 -4.47
N GLU A 195 -16.00 -12.72 -3.28
CA GLU A 195 -15.10 -11.55 -3.14
C GLU A 195 -13.72 -11.81 -3.74
N LEU A 196 -13.18 -13.03 -3.63
CA LEU A 196 -11.93 -13.40 -4.28
C LEU A 196 -12.06 -13.38 -5.81
N GLU A 197 -13.10 -13.99 -6.36
CA GLU A 197 -13.34 -13.96 -7.81
C GLU A 197 -13.51 -12.53 -8.31
N ALA A 198 -14.24 -11.69 -7.56
CA ALA A 198 -14.42 -10.30 -7.94
C ALA A 198 -13.10 -9.52 -7.86
N PHE A 199 -12.25 -9.80 -6.88
CA PHE A 199 -10.92 -9.21 -6.78
C PHE A 199 -10.01 -9.63 -7.95
N VAL A 200 -10.07 -10.91 -8.36
CA VAL A 200 -9.35 -11.39 -9.55
C VAL A 200 -9.85 -10.70 -10.81
N ARG A 201 -11.17 -10.52 -10.98
CA ARG A 201 -11.74 -9.77 -12.13
C ARG A 201 -11.22 -8.33 -12.21
N ASP A 202 -11.12 -7.65 -11.07
CA ASP A 202 -10.54 -6.31 -11.01
C ASP A 202 -9.08 -6.31 -11.49
N LEU A 203 -8.28 -7.29 -11.06
CA LEU A 203 -6.89 -7.44 -11.51
C LEU A 203 -6.78 -7.87 -12.98
N GLN A 204 -7.72 -8.65 -13.50
CA GLN A 204 -7.77 -8.98 -14.93
C GLN A 204 -8.05 -7.73 -15.79
N ALA A 205 -8.84 -6.77 -15.29
CA ALA A 205 -9.02 -5.49 -15.94
C ALA A 205 -7.70 -4.69 -16.01
N VAL A 206 -6.90 -4.73 -14.94
CA VAL A 206 -5.53 -4.18 -14.92
C VAL A 206 -4.64 -4.86 -15.97
N ALA A 207 -4.61 -6.20 -15.99
CA ALA A 207 -3.83 -6.97 -16.97
C ALA A 207 -4.25 -6.70 -18.44
N LYS A 208 -5.51 -6.30 -18.67
CA LYS A 208 -6.01 -5.89 -19.98
C LYS A 208 -5.57 -4.47 -20.34
N ALA A 209 -5.46 -3.57 -19.37
CA ALA A 209 -5.01 -2.19 -19.58
C ALA A 209 -3.52 -2.13 -19.99
N LEU A 210 -2.67 -2.98 -19.40
CA LEU A 210 -1.23 -3.10 -19.76
C LEU A 210 -0.96 -3.59 -21.19
N ARG A 211 -1.97 -4.16 -21.87
CA ARG A 211 -1.84 -4.71 -23.21
C ARG A 211 -2.26 -3.73 -24.32
N ARG A 212 -2.60 -2.49 -23.96
CA ARG A 212 -3.08 -1.45 -24.87
C ARG A 212 -1.96 -0.51 -25.25
#